data_AF-A0A6C2U3N0-F1
#
_entry.id   AF-A0A6C2U3N0-F1
#
_cell.length_a   1.000
_cell.length_b   1.000
_cell.length_c   1.000
_cell.angle_alpha   90.00
_cell.angle_beta   90.00
_cell.angle_gamma   90.00
#
_symmetry.space_group_name_H-M   'P 1'
#
loop_
_entity.id
_entity.type
_entity.pdbx_description
1 polymer ?
#
loop_
_entity_poly.entity_id
_entity_poly.type
_entity_poly.pdbx_seq_one_letter_code
_entity_poly.pdbx_strand_id
1 'polypeptide(L)'
;MPDKQRDFETVVKRINRLTQEGKLEWKTVPANLEYFAGADRKVEVFYYTSFNGRQLRLYKETTKIYHDEVRFTWEDFAELEFIDDEERTLWEFPRCAAIWDLLETVSYQLADVDAAIDEIMSDDFDAFLDKD
;
A
#
# COMPACT_ATOMS: atom_id res chain seq x y z
N MET A 1 15.57 -7.70 -19.91
CA MET A 1 16.83 -7.26 -19.26
C MET A 1 16.77 -7.65 -17.78
N PRO A 2 17.39 -8.76 -17.36
CA PRO A 2 17.25 -9.32 -16.01
C PRO A 2 17.98 -8.54 -14.91
N ASP A 3 19.12 -7.89 -15.22
CA ASP A 3 19.97 -7.26 -14.20
C ASP A 3 19.31 -6.05 -13.52
N LYS A 4 18.51 -5.26 -14.25
CA LYS A 4 17.82 -4.09 -13.67
C LYS A 4 16.68 -4.45 -12.71
N GLN A 5 16.14 -5.66 -12.78
CA GLN A 5 15.00 -6.05 -11.93
C GLN A 5 15.42 -6.28 -10.47
N ARG A 6 16.61 -6.84 -10.24
CA ARG A 6 17.19 -6.99 -8.89
C ARG A 6 17.48 -5.64 -8.23
N ASP A 7 17.80 -4.62 -9.03
CA ASP A 7 18.04 -3.27 -8.53
C ASP A 7 16.74 -2.65 -7.99
N PHE A 8 15.61 -2.83 -8.67
CA PHE A 8 14.32 -2.28 -8.22
C PHE A 8 13.83 -2.92 -6.92
N GLU A 9 13.89 -4.24 -6.80
CA GLU A 9 13.50 -4.92 -5.56
C GLU A 9 14.36 -4.46 -4.37
N THR A 10 15.67 -4.26 -4.60
CA THR A 10 16.59 -3.73 -3.59
C THR A 10 16.23 -2.29 -3.18
N VAL A 11 15.81 -1.46 -4.15
CA VAL A 11 15.32 -0.10 -3.88
C VAL A 11 14.07 -0.14 -3.02
N VAL A 12 13.08 -0.97 -3.36
CA VAL A 12 11.83 -1.10 -2.60
C VAL A 12 12.10 -1.60 -1.17
N LYS A 13 12.97 -2.59 -0.99
CA LYS A 13 13.41 -3.05 0.34
C LYS A 13 14.05 -1.93 1.16
N ARG A 14 14.80 -1.04 0.52
CA ARG A 14 15.39 0.13 1.19
C ARG A 14 14.35 1.16 1.59
N ILE A 15 13.34 1.41 0.75
CA ILE A 15 12.19 2.26 1.08
C ILE A 15 11.42 1.66 2.27
N ASN A 16 11.18 0.35 2.26
CA ASN A 16 10.51 -0.34 3.36
C ASN A 16 11.29 -0.21 4.68
N ARG A 17 12.60 -0.45 4.64
CA ARG A 17 13.45 -0.25 5.82
C ARG A 17 13.37 1.18 6.37
N LEU A 18 13.39 2.20 5.52
CA LEU A 18 13.26 3.60 5.97
C LEU A 18 11.88 3.86 6.58
N THR A 19 10.84 3.22 6.08
CA THR A 19 9.47 3.28 6.60
C THR A 19 9.37 2.63 7.99
N GLN A 20 9.90 1.41 8.13
CA GLN A 20 9.99 0.70 9.41
C GLN A 20 10.77 1.48 10.47
N GLU A 21 11.86 2.15 10.08
CA GLU A 21 12.68 2.98 10.95
C GLU A 21 12.04 4.36 11.26
N GLY A 22 10.85 4.67 10.74
CA GLY A 22 10.16 5.96 10.94
C GLY A 22 10.84 7.13 10.23
N LYS A 23 11.75 6.86 9.28
CA LYS A 23 12.51 7.89 8.53
C LYS A 23 11.80 8.32 7.25
N LEU A 24 10.82 7.55 6.81
CA LEU A 24 9.96 7.85 5.67
C LEU A 24 8.51 7.72 6.13
N GLU A 25 7.85 8.86 6.29
CA GLU A 25 6.46 8.92 6.74
C GLU A 25 5.51 8.86 5.55
N TRP A 26 4.42 8.12 5.72
CA TRP A 26 3.36 7.97 4.73
C TRP A 26 2.10 8.67 5.21
N LYS A 27 1.24 9.06 4.28
CA LYS A 27 -0.08 9.61 4.57
C LYS A 27 -1.15 8.92 3.73
N THR A 28 -2.31 8.72 4.33
CA THR A 28 -3.50 8.22 3.64
C THR A 28 -4.10 9.34 2.79
N VAL A 29 -4.33 9.05 1.52
CA VAL A 29 -5.10 9.89 0.61
C VAL A 29 -6.26 9.04 0.07
N PRO A 30 -7.52 9.46 0.25
CA PRO A 30 -8.64 8.73 -0.32
C PRO A 30 -8.46 8.67 -1.84
N ALA A 31 -8.61 7.47 -2.41
CA ALA A 31 -8.55 7.36 -3.86
C ALA A 31 -9.68 8.21 -4.47
N ASN A 32 -9.35 9.08 -5.43
CA ASN A 32 -10.38 9.70 -6.24
C ASN A 32 -11.01 8.59 -7.10
N LEU A 33 -12.06 7.98 -6.56
CA LEU A 33 -12.70 6.77 -7.08
C LEU A 33 -13.15 6.95 -8.54
N GLU A 34 -13.45 8.17 -8.98
CA GLU A 34 -13.89 8.44 -10.35
C GLU A 34 -12.81 8.14 -11.42
N TYR A 35 -11.53 8.23 -11.07
CA TYR A 35 -10.42 8.01 -12.01
C TYR A 35 -9.83 6.59 -11.94
N PHE A 36 -9.98 5.91 -10.81
CA PHE A 36 -9.30 4.63 -10.54
C PHE A 36 -10.25 3.45 -10.26
N ALA A 37 -11.55 3.71 -10.07
CA ALA A 37 -12.56 2.64 -9.97
C ALA A 37 -13.28 2.48 -11.32
N GLY A 38 -12.97 1.39 -12.01
CA GLY A 38 -13.71 0.91 -13.18
C GLY A 38 -14.48 -0.36 -12.85
N ALA A 39 -15.30 -0.85 -13.78
CA ALA A 39 -16.01 -2.12 -13.60
C ALA A 39 -15.06 -3.31 -13.31
N ASP A 40 -13.81 -3.21 -13.78
CA ASP A 40 -12.82 -4.29 -13.78
C ASP A 40 -11.57 -3.97 -12.93
N ARG A 41 -11.51 -2.79 -12.31
CA ARG A 41 -10.38 -2.33 -11.49
C ARG A 41 -10.91 -1.57 -10.28
N LYS A 42 -10.37 -1.87 -9.10
CA LYS A 42 -10.73 -1.21 -7.85
C LYS A 42 -9.47 -0.80 -7.10
N VAL A 43 -9.42 0.46 -6.67
CA VAL A 43 -8.44 0.98 -5.71
C VAL A 43 -9.21 1.71 -4.61
N GLU A 44 -8.95 1.36 -3.36
CA GLU A 44 -9.69 1.92 -2.22
C GLU A 44 -8.95 3.08 -1.55
N VAL A 45 -7.64 2.92 -1.38
CA VAL A 45 -6.81 3.84 -0.61
C VAL A 45 -5.47 4.02 -1.32
N PHE A 46 -5.00 5.27 -1.35
CA PHE A 46 -3.63 5.58 -1.70
C PHE A 46 -2.82 5.95 -0.47
N TYR A 47 -1.55 5.56 -0.48
CA TYR A 47 -0.54 5.99 0.49
C TYR A 47 0.52 6.82 -0.21
N TYR A 48 0.71 8.07 0.23
CA TYR A 48 1.65 9.00 -0.38
C TYR A 48 2.85 9.24 0.56
N THR A 49 4.03 9.40 -0.03
CA THR A 49 5.21 9.90 0.68
C THR A 49 6.09 10.74 -0.24
N SER A 50 7.00 11.53 0.34
CA SER A 50 8.01 12.27 -0.40
C SER A 50 9.39 11.70 -0.09
N PHE A 51 10.07 11.19 -1.12
CA PHE A 51 11.42 10.65 -1.02
C PHE A 51 12.38 11.47 -1.88
N ASN A 52 13.29 12.22 -1.24
CA ASN A 52 14.27 13.08 -1.91
C ASN A 52 13.64 14.04 -2.94
N GLY A 53 12.52 14.68 -2.57
CA GLY A 53 11.80 15.62 -3.44
C GLY A 53 10.99 14.96 -4.56
N ARG A 54 10.86 13.64 -4.56
CA ARG A 54 9.98 12.90 -5.48
C ARG A 54 8.79 12.35 -4.72
N GLN A 55 7.60 12.51 -5.28
CA GLN A 55 6.38 11.94 -4.71
C GLN A 55 6.27 10.47 -5.11
N LEU A 56 6.00 9.63 -4.12
CA LEU A 56 5.70 8.21 -4.30
C LEU A 56 4.25 7.94 -3.92
N ARG A 57 3.60 7.09 -4.70
CA ARG A 57 2.26 6.56 -4.43
C ARG A 57 2.32 5.05 -4.33
N LEU A 58 1.73 4.51 -3.27
CA LEU A 58 1.64 3.09 -2.98
C LEU A 58 0.18 2.72 -2.77
N TYR A 59 -0.27 1.60 -3.34
CA TYR A 59 -1.65 1.15 -3.18
C TYR A 59 -1.85 -0.31 -3.50
N LYS A 60 -2.99 -0.83 -3.06
CA LYS A 60 -3.53 -2.11 -3.52
C LYS A 60 -4.51 -1.89 -4.67
N GLU A 61 -4.28 -2.59 -5.76
CA GLU A 61 -5.20 -2.69 -6.88
C GLU A 61 -5.84 -4.07 -6.88
N THR A 62 -7.17 -4.13 -6.98
CA THR A 62 -7.90 -5.36 -7.26
C THR A 62 -8.45 -5.31 -8.68
N THR A 63 -8.01 -6.22 -9.54
CA THR A 63 -8.33 -6.22 -10.99
C THR A 63 -8.96 -7.54 -11.40
N LYS A 64 -9.93 -7.51 -12.33
CA LYS A 64 -10.48 -8.71 -12.96
C LYS A 64 -9.52 -9.25 -14.02
N ILE A 65 -9.14 -10.50 -13.86
CA ILE A 65 -8.39 -11.27 -14.84
C ILE A 65 -9.37 -12.23 -15.55
N TYR A 66 -9.67 -11.92 -16.81
CA TYR A 66 -10.57 -12.73 -17.64
C TYR A 66 -9.83 -13.95 -18.18
N HIS A 67 -10.40 -15.14 -17.94
CA HIS A 67 -9.93 -16.41 -18.48
C HIS A 67 -10.65 -16.77 -19.79
N ASP A 68 -11.86 -16.25 -19.97
CA ASP A 68 -12.62 -16.22 -21.22
C ASP A 68 -13.65 -15.06 -21.19
N GLU A 69 -14.61 -15.05 -22.13
CA GLU A 69 -15.60 -13.98 -22.28
C GLU A 69 -16.49 -13.75 -21.04
N VAL A 70 -16.66 -14.76 -20.18
CA VAL A 70 -17.60 -14.69 -19.04
C VAL A 70 -16.97 -15.08 -17.70
N ARG A 71 -15.86 -15.83 -17.71
CA ARG A 71 -15.15 -16.26 -16.50
C ARG A 71 -13.97 -15.35 -16.20
N PHE A 72 -13.94 -14.83 -14.98
CA PHE A 72 -12.85 -14.03 -14.48
C PHE A 72 -12.54 -14.38 -13.01
N THR A 73 -11.34 -14.06 -12.57
CA THR A 73 -10.94 -14.02 -11.16
C THR A 73 -10.61 -12.59 -10.78
N TRP A 74 -10.80 -12.25 -9.51
CA TRP A 74 -10.24 -11.03 -8.96
C TRP A 74 -8.83 -11.35 -8.45
N GLU A 75 -7.87 -10.54 -8.86
CA GLU A 75 -6.49 -10.63 -8.38
C GLU A 75 -6.07 -9.30 -7.77
N ASP A 76 -5.36 -9.39 -6.66
CA ASP A 76 -4.81 -8.23 -5.96
C ASP A 76 -3.35 -8.03 -6.38
N PHE A 77 -2.98 -6.76 -6.59
CA PHE A 77 -1.61 -6.32 -6.87
C PHE A 77 -1.25 -5.17 -5.93
N ALA A 78 0.00 -5.14 -5.49
CA ALA A 78 0.57 -3.97 -4.84
C ALA A 78 1.37 -3.16 -5.86
N GLU A 79 1.03 -1.88 -5.99
CA GLU A 79 1.60 -0.96 -6.96
C GLU A 79 2.39 0.14 -6.27
N LEU A 80 3.56 0.47 -6.81
CA LEU A 80 4.38 1.59 -6.36
C LEU A 80 4.75 2.45 -7.57
N GLU A 81 4.55 3.75 -7.44
CA GLU A 81 4.69 4.69 -8.55
C GLU A 81 5.38 5.98 -8.13
N PHE A 82 6.13 6.59 -9.05
CA PHE A 82 6.41 8.02 -8.98
C PHE A 82 5.25 8.79 -9.58
N ILE A 83 4.82 9.86 -8.89
CA ILE A 83 3.77 10.76 -9.35
C ILE A 83 4.29 12.20 -9.45
N ASP A 84 3.61 13.03 -10.24
CA ASP A 84 3.82 14.48 -10.23
C ASP A 84 2.92 15.19 -9.19
N ASP A 85 3.02 16.51 -9.13
CA ASP A 85 2.24 17.35 -8.22
C ASP A 85 0.73 17.37 -8.54
N GLU A 86 0.34 16.88 -9.72
CA GLU A 86 -1.07 16.70 -10.15
C GLU A 86 -1.53 15.24 -9.96
N GLU A 87 -0.77 14.43 -9.21
CA GLU A 87 -1.04 13.02 -8.91
C GLU A 87 -1.08 12.08 -10.13
N ARG A 88 -0.51 12.52 -11.26
CA ARG A 88 -0.38 11.71 -12.47
C ARG A 88 0.81 10.78 -12.32
N THR A 89 0.63 9.52 -12.73
CA THR A 89 1.71 8.53 -12.78
C THR A 89 2.78 8.99 -13.77
N LEU A 90 3.99 9.19 -13.28
CA LEU A 90 5.18 9.44 -14.10
C LEU A 90 5.89 8.14 -14.46
N TRP A 91 5.93 7.18 -13.52
CA TRP A 91 6.59 5.90 -13.71
C TRP A 91 6.16 4.87 -12.67
N GLU A 92 6.09 3.60 -13.06
CA GLU A 92 5.65 2.48 -12.22
C GLU A 92 6.81 1.51 -11.96
N PHE A 93 6.98 1.09 -10.71
CA PHE A 93 7.93 0.04 -10.35
C PHE A 93 7.43 -1.32 -10.88
N PRO A 94 8.33 -2.19 -11.37
CA PRO A 94 7.95 -3.55 -11.70
C PRO A 94 7.38 -4.27 -10.47
N ARG A 95 6.20 -4.88 -10.63
CA ARG A 95 5.54 -5.70 -9.60
C ARG A 95 6.51 -6.74 -9.01
N CYS A 96 6.68 -6.73 -7.69
CA CYS A 96 7.47 -7.71 -6.97
C CYS A 96 7.01 -7.84 -5.51
N ALA A 97 7.41 -8.93 -4.84
CA ALA A 97 7.02 -9.20 -3.45
C ALA A 97 7.43 -8.08 -2.48
N ALA A 98 8.53 -7.38 -2.74
CA ALA A 98 8.97 -6.28 -1.88
C ALA A 98 7.97 -5.11 -1.83
N ILE A 99 7.15 -4.91 -2.87
CA ILE A 99 6.11 -3.86 -2.87
C ILE A 99 4.96 -4.27 -1.93
N TRP A 100 4.63 -5.56 -1.87
CA TRP A 100 3.67 -6.10 -0.91
C TRP A 100 4.16 -5.92 0.53
N ASP A 101 5.41 -6.27 0.83
CA ASP A 101 5.99 -6.09 2.16
C ASP A 101 5.94 -4.61 2.60
N LEU A 102 6.19 -3.69 1.67
CA LEU A 102 6.09 -2.25 1.91
C LEU A 102 4.64 -1.82 2.16
N LEU A 103 3.69 -2.29 1.35
CA LEU A 103 2.26 -2.00 1.50
C LEU A 103 1.73 -2.45 2.86
N GLU A 104 2.09 -3.65 3.29
CA GLU A 104 1.71 -4.17 4.61
C GLU A 104 2.30 -3.33 5.72
N THR A 105 3.59 -2.98 5.63
CA THR A 105 4.26 -2.13 6.62
C THR A 105 3.58 -0.77 6.75
N VAL A 106 3.31 -0.11 5.62
CA VAL A 106 2.66 1.21 5.61
C VAL A 106 1.24 1.13 6.18
N SER A 107 0.48 0.11 5.78
CA SER A 107 -0.89 -0.08 6.27
C SER A 107 -0.92 -0.36 7.77
N TYR A 108 0.00 -1.18 8.27
CA TYR A 108 0.15 -1.51 9.69
C TYR A 108 0.44 -0.26 10.53
N GLN A 109 1.40 0.56 10.09
CA GLN A 109 1.75 1.80 10.79
C GLN A 109 0.61 2.82 10.78
N LEU A 110 -0.06 3.02 9.63
CA LEU A 110 -1.13 4.00 9.52
C LEU A 110 -2.43 3.58 10.22
N ALA A 111 -2.67 2.29 10.36
CA ALA A 111 -3.78 1.77 11.16
C ALA A 111 -3.49 1.75 12.67
N ASP A 112 -2.29 2.17 13.09
CA ASP A 112 -1.82 2.17 14.49
C ASP A 112 -2.05 0.83 15.19
N VAL A 113 -1.72 -0.26 14.49
CA VAL A 113 -2.07 -1.63 14.90
C VAL A 113 -1.43 -1.98 16.25
N ASP A 114 -0.21 -1.52 16.52
CA ASP A 114 0.46 -1.74 17.80
C ASP A 114 -0.36 -1.15 18.96
N ALA A 115 -0.78 0.11 18.84
CA ALA A 115 -1.60 0.76 19.86
C ALA A 115 -2.95 0.07 20.03
N ALA A 116 -3.58 -0.33 18.92
CA ALA A 116 -4.85 -1.07 18.96
C ALA A 116 -4.72 -2.42 19.67
N ILE A 117 -3.62 -3.16 19.43
CA ILE A 117 -3.35 -4.43 20.11
C ILE A 117 -3.11 -4.19 21.60
N ASP A 118 -2.30 -3.20 21.96
CA ASP A 118 -2.01 -2.87 23.35
C ASP A 118 -3.29 -2.47 24.11
N GLU A 119 -4.21 -1.73 23.47
CA GLU A 119 -5.51 -1.38 24.04
C GLU A 119 -6.37 -2.63 24.28
N ILE A 120 -6.49 -3.52 23.29
CA ILE A 120 -7.28 -4.75 23.37
C ILE A 120 -6.75 -5.70 24.45
N MET A 121 -5.44 -5.77 24.62
CA MET A 121 -4.79 -6.68 25.57
C MET A 121 -4.67 -6.10 26.98
N SER A 122 -5.18 -4.89 27.22
CA SER A 122 -5.10 -4.24 28.53
C SER A 122 -6.12 -4.80 29.53
N ASP A 123 -5.73 -4.94 30.80
CA ASP A 123 -6.63 -5.37 31.89
C ASP A 123 -7.89 -4.46 32.03
N ASP A 124 -7.79 -3.20 31.56
CA ASP A 124 -8.89 -2.24 31.55
C ASP A 124 -9.97 -2.60 30.50
N PHE A 125 -9.60 -3.28 29.41
CA PHE A 125 -10.53 -3.76 28.40
C PHE A 125 -11.40 -4.93 28.93
N ASP A 126 -10.82 -5.84 29.71
CA ASP A 126 -11.57 -6.94 30.35
C ASP A 126 -12.62 -6.38 31.33
N ALA A 127 -12.27 -5.33 32.09
CA ALA A 127 -13.20 -4.66 33.00
C ALA A 127 -14.31 -3.85 32.29
N PHE A 128 -14.15 -3.53 31.01
CA PHE A 128 -15.19 -2.95 30.16
C PHE A 128 -16.20 -4.02 29.70
N LEU A 129 -15.72 -5.21 29.34
CA LEU A 129 -16.58 -6.33 28.91
C LEU A 129 -17.39 -6.95 30.06
N ASP A 130 -16.88 -6.93 31.29
CA ASP A 130 -17.55 -7.48 32.47
C ASP A 130 -18.70 -6.61 33.03
N LYS A 131 -19.01 -5.47 32.38
CA LYS A 131 -20.08 -4.54 32.81
C LYS A 131 -21.42 -4.71 32.06
N ASP A 132 -21.51 -5.65 31.12
CA ASP A 132 -22.74 -6.04 30.41
C ASP A 132 -23.25 -7.42 30.84
#